data_AF-A0AAE3GVM8-F1
#
_entry.id   AF-A0AAE3GVM8-F1
#
_cell.length_a   1.000
_cell.length_b   1.000
_cell.length_c   1.000
_cell.angle_alpha   90.00
_cell.angle_beta   90.00
_cell.angle_gamma   90.00
#
_symmetry.space_group_name_H-M   'P 1'
#
loop_
_entity.id
_entity.type
_entity.pdbx_description
1 polymer ?
#
loop_
_entity_poly.entity_id
_entity_poly.type
_entity_poly.pdbx_seq_one_letter_code
_entity_poly.pdbx_strand_id
1 'polypeptide(L)'
;MLAGFLERLLKLPSLKSKIDQLEYQISQIKSDSTTELQQSRIDLLERQIEGLQSDSTIASQQSRIEQLEQQINQLQSAPSIESQLSMIDDMEQALSEKLALLEQQQSIIDALTQRLEMLETQQSKAKPEVQLEVPDNLDNLTPRLTLVEQLLGCSQPSDDDEFVMVSSIFDITDISTETVYFAALKKLVEQYALPLAYPDKTFRGHKSLSRQEFIQHIAALLDQMEQSVAE
;
A
#
# COMPACT_ATOMS: atom_id res chain seq x y z
N MET A 1 -20.11 83.92 56.55
CA MET A 1 -19.07 82.90 56.80
C MET A 1 -18.92 82.56 58.29
N LEU A 2 -18.85 83.53 59.21
CA LEU A 2 -18.65 83.27 60.64
C LEU A 2 -19.76 82.44 61.34
N ALA A 3 -21.03 82.65 61.00
CA ALA A 3 -22.15 81.92 61.64
C ALA A 3 -22.12 80.40 61.34
N GLY A 4 -21.86 80.00 60.10
CA GLY A 4 -21.75 78.57 59.73
C GLY A 4 -20.49 77.89 60.29
N PHE A 5 -19.42 78.66 60.56
CA PHE A 5 -18.23 78.15 61.24
C PHE A 5 -18.52 77.91 62.73
N LEU A 6 -19.20 78.84 63.41
CA LEU A 6 -19.62 78.69 64.81
C LEU A 6 -20.58 77.52 65.01
N GLU A 7 -21.51 77.30 64.07
CA GLU A 7 -22.45 76.18 64.14
C GLU A 7 -21.75 74.81 63.96
N ARG A 8 -20.70 74.74 63.14
CA ARG A 8 -19.85 73.53 63.03
C ARG A 8 -18.97 73.35 64.27
N LEU A 9 -18.45 74.43 64.85
CA LEU A 9 -17.69 74.39 66.10
C LEU A 9 -18.53 73.86 67.26
N LEU A 10 -19.81 74.23 67.33
CA LEU A 10 -20.75 73.71 68.34
C LEU A 10 -21.07 72.22 68.17
N LYS A 11 -20.98 71.67 66.95
CA LYS A 11 -21.25 70.24 66.65
C LYS A 11 -20.03 69.33 66.83
N LEU A 12 -18.82 69.88 66.93
CA LEU A 12 -17.58 69.10 67.08
C LEU A 12 -17.56 68.18 68.32
N PRO A 13 -17.98 68.62 69.52
CA PRO A 13 -17.94 67.77 70.72
C PRO A 13 -18.88 66.55 70.62
N SER A 14 -20.10 66.73 70.08
CA SER A 14 -21.05 65.63 69.91
C SER A 14 -20.60 64.66 68.82
N LEU A 15 -19.97 65.17 67.76
CA LEU A 15 -19.39 64.33 66.71
C LEU A 15 -18.20 63.51 67.24
N LYS A 16 -17.33 64.11 68.06
CA LYS A 16 -16.21 63.41 68.71
C LYS A 16 -16.69 62.31 69.64
N SER A 17 -17.69 62.60 70.48
CA SER A 17 -18.31 61.59 71.35
C SER A 17 -18.93 60.44 70.53
N LYS A 18 -19.55 60.73 69.38
CA LYS A 18 -20.10 59.68 68.51
C LYS A 18 -19.01 58.83 67.87
N ILE A 19 -17.89 59.43 67.46
CA ILE A 19 -16.72 58.70 66.95
C ILE A 19 -16.18 57.76 68.03
N ASP A 20 -15.97 58.25 69.25
CA ASP A 20 -15.44 57.43 70.35
C ASP A 20 -16.40 56.26 70.69
N GLN A 21 -17.71 56.50 70.63
CA GLN A 21 -18.72 55.46 70.82
C GLN A 21 -18.67 54.39 69.71
N LEU A 22 -18.53 54.81 68.45
CA LEU A 22 -18.41 53.90 67.31
C LEU A 22 -17.10 53.10 67.36
N GLU A 23 -15.98 53.73 67.73
CA GLU A 23 -14.70 53.06 67.92
C GLU A 23 -14.79 51.97 69.00
N TYR A 24 -15.47 52.26 70.11
CA TYR A 24 -15.73 51.27 71.16
C TYR A 24 -16.61 50.10 70.66
N GLN A 25 -17.70 50.39 69.94
CA GLN A 25 -18.55 49.34 69.36
C GLN A 25 -17.80 48.46 68.35
N ILE A 26 -16.96 49.07 67.51
CA ILE A 26 -16.10 48.35 66.56
C ILE A 26 -15.11 47.45 67.31
N SER A 27 -14.51 47.95 68.40
CA SER A 27 -13.61 47.14 69.23
C SER A 27 -14.35 45.95 69.83
N GLN A 28 -15.56 46.15 70.34
CA GLN A 28 -16.37 45.08 70.95
C GLN A 28 -16.79 44.01 69.95
N ILE A 29 -17.18 44.40 68.73
CA ILE A 29 -17.54 43.46 67.66
C ILE A 29 -16.32 42.66 67.20
N LYS A 30 -15.15 43.30 67.11
CA LYS A 30 -13.88 42.62 66.77
C LYS A 30 -13.42 41.63 67.84
N SER A 31 -13.66 41.95 69.11
CA SER A 31 -13.37 41.05 70.23
C SER A 31 -14.53 40.12 70.59
N ASP A 32 -15.63 40.14 69.82
CA ASP A 32 -16.75 39.24 70.07
C ASP A 32 -16.30 37.81 69.77
N SER A 33 -16.47 36.93 70.76
CA SER A 33 -16.07 35.52 70.70
C SER A 33 -16.65 34.79 69.48
N THR A 34 -17.81 35.26 68.99
CA THR A 34 -18.44 34.74 67.78
C THR A 34 -17.62 35.00 66.52
N THR A 35 -17.01 36.19 66.39
CA THR A 35 -16.17 36.58 65.25
C THR A 35 -14.86 35.81 65.26
N GLU A 36 -14.23 35.65 66.43
CA GLU A 36 -13.00 34.86 66.59
C GLU A 36 -13.22 33.37 66.29
N LEU A 37 -14.36 32.81 66.71
CA LEU A 37 -14.74 31.42 66.40
C LEU A 37 -15.04 31.23 64.91
N GLN A 38 -15.70 32.21 64.27
CA GLN A 38 -15.92 32.19 62.82
C GLN A 38 -14.60 32.25 62.05
N GLN A 39 -13.68 33.13 62.44
CA GLN A 39 -12.36 33.22 61.81
C GLN A 39 -11.59 31.91 61.98
N SER A 40 -11.57 31.33 63.19
CA SER A 40 -10.93 30.04 63.45
C SER A 40 -11.52 28.90 62.61
N ARG A 41 -12.84 28.92 62.38
CA ARG A 41 -13.51 27.94 61.51
C ARG A 41 -13.18 28.15 60.03
N ILE A 42 -13.05 29.40 59.59
CA ILE A 42 -12.59 29.74 58.23
C ILE A 42 -11.17 29.20 58.02
N ASP A 43 -10.24 29.49 58.93
CA ASP A 43 -8.84 29.04 58.85
C ASP A 43 -8.71 27.50 58.86
N LEU A 44 -9.65 26.79 59.52
CA LEU A 44 -9.70 25.33 59.49
C LEU A 44 -10.20 24.81 58.14
N LEU A 45 -11.25 25.43 57.60
CA LEU A 45 -11.80 25.05 56.30
C LEU A 45 -10.82 25.31 55.17
N GLU A 46 -10.08 26.43 55.21
CA GLU A 46 -9.03 26.74 54.23
C GLU A 46 -7.95 25.66 54.22
N ARG A 47 -7.45 25.24 55.39
CA ARG A 47 -6.48 24.14 55.51
C ARG A 47 -7.03 22.80 55.02
N GLN A 48 -8.31 22.52 55.26
CA GLN A 48 -8.94 21.30 54.73
C GLN A 48 -9.06 21.33 53.21
N ILE A 49 -9.41 22.48 52.64
CA ILE A 49 -9.49 22.68 51.19
C ILE A 49 -8.11 22.53 50.55
N GLU A 50 -7.07 23.15 51.12
CA GLU A 50 -5.69 22.99 50.68
C GLU A 50 -5.24 21.52 50.74
N GLY A 51 -5.59 20.83 51.83
CA GLY A 51 -5.33 19.39 52.00
C GLY A 51 -5.98 18.55 50.91
N LEU A 52 -7.27 18.77 50.63
CA LEU A 52 -8.00 18.07 49.57
C LEU A 52 -7.44 18.39 48.18
N GLN A 53 -7.03 19.63 47.90
CA GLN A 53 -6.40 20.02 46.63
C GLN A 53 -5.01 19.41 46.46
N SER A 54 -4.26 19.24 47.56
CA SER A 54 -2.97 18.55 47.56
C SER A 54 -3.09 17.03 47.52
N ASP A 55 -4.31 16.49 47.64
CA ASP A 55 -4.55 15.06 47.56
C ASP A 55 -4.18 14.58 46.15
N SER A 56 -3.17 13.70 46.08
CA SER A 56 -2.65 13.10 44.85
C SER A 56 -3.74 12.47 43.96
N THR A 57 -4.89 12.11 44.56
CA THR A 57 -6.06 11.60 43.86
C THR A 57 -6.72 12.64 42.94
N ILE A 58 -6.83 13.92 43.35
CA ILE A 58 -7.40 14.97 42.50
C ILE A 58 -6.45 15.29 41.35
N ALA A 59 -5.16 15.42 41.64
CA ALA A 59 -4.16 15.68 40.61
C ALA A 59 -4.08 14.55 39.57
N SER A 60 -4.15 13.29 40.01
CA SER A 60 -4.17 12.13 39.09
C SER A 60 -5.47 12.04 38.30
N GLN A 61 -6.62 12.40 38.89
CA GLN A 61 -7.89 12.48 38.18
C GLN A 61 -7.89 13.60 37.13
N GLN A 62 -7.36 14.79 37.44
CA GLN A 62 -7.22 15.88 36.48
C GLN A 62 -6.33 15.49 35.29
N SER A 63 -5.17 14.89 35.55
CA SER A 63 -4.32 14.36 34.49
C SER A 63 -5.02 13.29 33.64
N ARG A 64 -5.82 12.42 34.27
CA ARG A 64 -6.62 11.42 33.56
C ARG A 64 -7.69 12.07 32.67
N ILE A 65 -8.32 13.16 33.12
CA ILE A 65 -9.29 13.93 32.34
C ILE A 65 -8.62 14.54 31.11
N GLU A 66 -7.48 15.23 31.28
CA GLU A 66 -6.73 15.81 30.16
C GLU A 66 -6.33 14.76 29.12
N GLN A 67 -5.89 13.58 29.55
CA GLN A 67 -5.60 12.46 28.65
C GLN A 67 -6.82 11.99 27.87
N LEU A 68 -7.98 11.88 28.51
CA LEU A 68 -9.22 11.47 27.86
C LEU A 68 -9.71 12.53 26.87
N GLU A 69 -9.60 13.82 27.19
CA GLU A 69 -9.92 14.91 26.27
C GLU A 69 -9.03 14.89 25.02
N GLN A 70 -7.73 14.65 25.19
CA GLN A 70 -6.81 14.47 24.06
C GLN A 70 -7.20 13.26 23.20
N GLN A 71 -7.57 12.12 23.81
CA GLN A 71 -8.03 10.94 23.07
C GLN A 71 -9.32 11.21 22.29
N ILE A 72 -10.28 11.92 22.89
CA ILE A 72 -11.54 12.28 22.22
C ILE A 72 -11.25 13.17 21.00
N ASN A 73 -10.40 14.19 21.14
CA ASN A 73 -10.03 15.06 20.03
C ASN A 73 -9.32 14.29 18.90
N GLN A 74 -8.43 13.35 19.24
CA GLN A 74 -7.77 12.49 18.24
C GLN A 74 -8.78 11.62 17.49
N LEU A 75 -9.75 11.01 18.20
CA LEU A 75 -10.80 10.19 17.57
C LEU A 75 -11.75 11.01 16.70
N GLN A 76 -12.03 12.27 17.06
CA GLN A 76 -12.82 13.19 16.24
C GLN A 76 -12.08 13.69 15.00
N SER A 77 -10.74 13.70 15.01
CA SER A 77 -9.91 14.10 13.88
C SER A 77 -9.66 12.97 12.85
N ALA A 78 -10.08 11.74 13.15
CA ALA A 78 -10.10 10.65 12.17
C ALA A 78 -11.03 11.02 10.99
N PRO A 79 -10.77 10.56 9.75
CA PRO A 79 -11.70 10.78 8.64
C PRO A 79 -13.10 10.35 9.08
N SER A 80 -14.07 11.27 9.01
CA SER A 80 -15.45 11.00 9.42
C SER A 80 -15.90 9.70 8.79
N ILE A 81 -16.63 8.90 9.56
CA ILE A 81 -17.26 7.66 9.08
C ILE A 81 -17.99 7.91 7.75
N GLU A 82 -18.56 9.10 7.56
CA GLU A 82 -19.19 9.54 6.30
C GLU A 82 -18.24 9.58 5.10
N SER A 83 -17.00 10.04 5.29
CA SER A 83 -15.99 10.05 4.22
C SER A 83 -15.52 8.64 3.89
N GLN A 84 -15.42 7.76 4.88
CA GLN A 84 -15.08 6.36 4.65
C GLN A 84 -16.21 5.62 3.92
N LEU A 85 -17.46 5.87 4.29
CA LEU A 85 -18.63 5.32 3.62
C LEU A 85 -18.72 5.79 2.16
N SER A 86 -18.52 7.09 1.89
CA SER A 86 -18.48 7.61 0.53
C SER A 86 -17.39 6.94 -0.32
N MET A 87 -16.20 6.70 0.25
CA MET A 87 -15.13 6.02 -0.46
C MET A 87 -15.43 4.54 -0.72
N ILE A 88 -16.13 3.88 0.20
CA ILE A 88 -16.60 2.50 0.04
C ILE A 88 -17.66 2.44 -1.06
N ASP A 89 -18.63 3.36 -1.08
CA ASP A 89 -19.67 3.43 -2.11
C ASP A 89 -19.06 3.61 -3.52
N ASP A 90 -18.10 4.52 -3.65
CA ASP A 90 -17.37 4.74 -4.92
C ASP A 90 -16.65 3.46 -5.38
N MET A 91 -16.04 2.74 -4.43
CA MET A 91 -15.33 1.49 -4.72
C MET A 91 -16.29 0.35 -5.08
N GLU A 92 -17.46 0.26 -4.43
CA GLU A 92 -18.51 -0.70 -4.75
C GLU A 92 -19.09 -0.45 -6.15
N GLN A 93 -19.27 0.81 -6.53
CA GLN A 93 -19.70 1.18 -7.89
C GLN A 93 -18.64 0.74 -8.92
N ALA A 94 -17.36 1.06 -8.69
CA ALA A 94 -16.28 0.70 -9.60
C ALA A 94 -16.12 -0.82 -9.75
N LEU A 95 -16.32 -1.58 -8.68
CA LEU A 95 -16.32 -3.05 -8.72
C LEU A 95 -17.50 -3.59 -9.52
N SER A 96 -18.69 -3.02 -9.34
CA SER A 96 -19.88 -3.41 -10.10
C SER A 96 -19.72 -3.18 -11.61
N GLU A 97 -19.13 -2.05 -12.00
CA GLU A 97 -18.82 -1.76 -13.40
C GLU A 97 -17.80 -2.76 -13.99
N LYS A 98 -16.77 -3.13 -13.23
CA LYS A 98 -15.80 -4.16 -13.64
C LYS A 98 -16.43 -5.53 -13.81
N LEU A 99 -17.33 -5.93 -12.92
CA LEU A 99 -18.03 -7.21 -13.02
C LEU A 99 -18.87 -7.29 -14.30
N ALA A 100 -19.61 -6.23 -14.64
CA ALA A 100 -20.38 -6.18 -15.88
C ALA A 100 -19.49 -6.31 -17.14
N LEU A 101 -18.31 -5.70 -17.14
CA LEU A 101 -17.35 -5.82 -18.24
C LEU A 101 -16.76 -7.23 -18.36
N LEU A 102 -16.50 -7.90 -17.23
CA LEU A 102 -16.03 -9.29 -17.23
C LEU A 102 -17.11 -10.24 -17.77
N GLU A 103 -18.38 -10.06 -17.37
CA GLU A 103 -19.50 -10.83 -17.92
C GLU A 103 -19.64 -10.64 -19.43
N GLN A 104 -19.49 -9.41 -19.92
CA GLN A 104 -19.48 -9.13 -21.35
C GLN A 104 -18.33 -9.88 -22.06
N GLN A 105 -17.12 -9.85 -21.51
CA GLN A 105 -15.98 -10.56 -22.08
C GLN A 105 -16.21 -12.07 -22.14
N GLN A 106 -16.80 -12.65 -21.10
CA GLN A 106 -17.12 -14.08 -21.09
C GLN A 106 -18.09 -14.45 -22.22
N SER A 107 -19.12 -13.63 -22.46
CA SER A 107 -20.03 -13.83 -23.58
C SER A 107 -19.33 -13.79 -24.95
N ILE A 108 -18.35 -12.89 -25.12
CA ILE A 108 -17.55 -12.82 -26.35
C ILE A 108 -16.70 -14.09 -26.53
N ILE A 109 -16.06 -14.56 -25.45
CA ILE A 109 -15.25 -15.79 -25.46
C ILE A 109 -16.13 -16.98 -25.87
N ASP A 110 -17.33 -17.11 -25.32
CA ASP A 110 -18.25 -18.20 -25.63
C ASP A 110 -18.64 -18.16 -27.13
N ALA A 111 -18.94 -16.96 -27.65
CA ALA A 111 -19.28 -16.78 -29.06
C ALA A 111 -18.12 -17.12 -30.01
N LEU A 112 -16.89 -16.72 -29.65
CA LEU A 112 -15.69 -17.05 -30.42
C LEU A 112 -15.39 -18.55 -30.37
N THR A 113 -15.56 -19.18 -29.21
CA THR A 113 -15.40 -20.62 -29.02
C THR A 113 -16.35 -21.40 -29.92
N GLN A 114 -17.64 -21.03 -29.93
CA GLN A 114 -18.62 -21.64 -30.82
C GLN A 114 -18.26 -21.44 -32.30
N ARG A 115 -17.74 -20.27 -32.67
CA ARG A 115 -17.31 -20.00 -34.05
C ARG A 115 -16.10 -20.82 -34.46
N LEU A 116 -15.15 -21.05 -33.57
CA LEU A 116 -14.01 -21.93 -33.81
C LEU A 116 -14.46 -23.37 -34.04
N GLU A 117 -15.37 -23.89 -33.22
CA GLU A 117 -15.93 -25.25 -33.36
C GLU A 117 -16.64 -25.42 -34.72
N MET A 118 -17.38 -24.40 -35.17
CA MET A 118 -17.97 -24.38 -36.52
C MET A 118 -16.93 -24.34 -37.66
N LEU A 119 -15.75 -23.76 -37.44
CA LEU A 119 -14.68 -23.73 -38.45
C LEU A 119 -13.91 -25.05 -38.52
N GLU A 120 -13.64 -25.69 -37.38
CA GLU A 120 -13.00 -27.02 -37.32
C GLU A 120 -13.85 -28.11 -38.00
N THR A 121 -15.17 -28.06 -37.80
CA THR A 121 -16.11 -28.97 -38.48
C THR A 121 -16.20 -28.72 -39.98
N GLN A 122 -15.95 -27.49 -40.45
CA GLN A 122 -15.86 -27.17 -41.88
C GLN A 122 -14.54 -27.62 -42.51
N GLN A 123 -13.39 -27.47 -41.82
CA GLN A 123 -12.09 -27.95 -42.31
C GLN A 123 -12.05 -29.48 -42.49
N SER A 124 -12.77 -30.23 -41.64
CA SER A 124 -12.87 -31.69 -41.76
C SER A 124 -13.56 -32.15 -43.05
N LYS A 125 -14.33 -31.28 -43.72
CA LYS A 125 -15.10 -31.61 -44.93
C LYS A 125 -14.40 -31.22 -46.25
N ALA A 126 -13.29 -30.49 -46.18
CA ALA A 126 -12.62 -29.86 -47.34
C ALA A 126 -11.11 -30.17 -47.42
N LYS A 127 -10.65 -31.31 -46.91
CA LYS A 127 -9.23 -31.72 -46.99
C LYS A 127 -8.92 -32.23 -48.41
N PRO A 128 -8.00 -31.59 -49.18
CA PRO A 128 -7.39 -32.23 -50.33
C PRO A 128 -6.43 -33.30 -49.80
N GLU A 129 -6.55 -34.52 -50.31
CA GLU A 129 -5.65 -35.62 -49.99
C GLU A 129 -4.30 -35.38 -50.69
N VAL A 130 -3.37 -34.70 -50.00
CA VAL A 130 -1.99 -34.55 -50.46
C VAL A 130 -1.20 -35.76 -49.97
N GLN A 131 -0.78 -36.61 -50.91
CA GLN A 131 0.19 -37.68 -50.69
C GLN A 131 1.58 -37.04 -50.51
N LEU A 132 2.14 -37.13 -49.30
CA LEU A 132 3.50 -36.70 -48.99
C LEU A 132 4.42 -37.92 -49.06
N GLU A 133 5.24 -38.01 -50.11
CA GLU A 133 6.42 -38.86 -50.07
C GLU A 133 7.43 -38.23 -49.10
N VAL A 134 7.72 -38.92 -48.01
CA VAL A 134 8.75 -38.53 -47.04
C VAL A 134 10.09 -39.01 -47.59
N PRO A 135 11.06 -38.12 -47.89
CA PRO A 135 12.39 -38.54 -48.30
C PRO A 135 13.10 -39.25 -47.14
N ASP A 136 13.68 -40.43 -47.42
CA ASP A 136 14.34 -41.34 -46.48
C ASP A 136 15.64 -40.82 -45.84
N ASN A 137 16.00 -39.55 -46.01
CA ASN A 137 17.27 -39.02 -45.47
C ASN A 137 17.06 -38.42 -44.07
N LEU A 138 17.43 -39.19 -43.05
CA LEU A 138 17.11 -38.98 -41.64
C LEU A 138 18.17 -38.17 -40.88
N ASP A 139 19.04 -37.44 -41.58
CA ASP A 139 20.25 -36.87 -40.96
C ASP A 139 20.17 -35.37 -40.68
N ASN A 140 19.03 -34.71 -40.94
CA ASN A 140 18.91 -33.27 -40.68
C ASN A 140 17.50 -32.88 -40.21
N LEU A 141 17.37 -32.51 -38.93
CA LEU A 141 16.12 -32.09 -38.31
C LEU A 141 15.65 -30.70 -38.77
N THR A 142 16.57 -29.82 -39.13
CA THR A 142 16.29 -28.41 -39.47
C THR A 142 15.32 -28.25 -40.65
N PRO A 143 15.49 -28.91 -41.82
CA PRO A 143 14.56 -28.79 -42.94
C PRO A 143 13.19 -29.44 -42.66
N ARG A 144 13.13 -30.45 -41.78
CA ARG A 144 11.86 -31.05 -41.36
C ARG A 144 11.06 -30.09 -40.49
N LEU A 145 11.74 -29.31 -39.64
CA LEU A 145 11.14 -28.26 -38.84
C LEU A 145 10.49 -27.19 -39.71
N THR A 146 11.26 -26.67 -40.68
CA THR A 146 10.79 -25.63 -41.60
C THR A 146 9.57 -26.10 -42.41
N LEU A 147 9.55 -27.38 -42.82
CA LEU A 147 8.40 -27.96 -43.53
C LEU A 147 7.16 -28.07 -42.64
N VAL A 148 7.32 -28.51 -41.39
CA VAL A 148 6.22 -28.61 -40.41
C VAL A 148 5.66 -27.22 -40.07
N GLU A 149 6.51 -26.20 -39.98
CA GLU A 149 6.12 -24.81 -39.74
C GLU A 149 5.30 -24.23 -40.89
N GLN A 150 5.73 -24.47 -42.14
CA GLN A 150 4.98 -24.08 -43.34
C GLN A 150 3.61 -24.77 -43.41
N LEU A 151 3.51 -26.03 -42.97
CA LEU A 151 2.26 -26.79 -42.92
C LEU A 151 1.31 -26.33 -41.81
N LEU A 152 1.83 -25.83 -40.69
CA LEU A 152 1.05 -25.37 -39.54
C LEU A 152 0.57 -23.91 -39.67
N GLY A 153 1.03 -23.19 -40.70
CA GLY A 153 0.65 -21.79 -40.91
C GLY A 153 1.12 -20.86 -39.79
N CYS A 154 2.19 -21.23 -39.07
CA CYS A 154 2.85 -20.35 -38.12
C CYS A 154 3.41 -19.15 -38.89
N SER A 155 3.21 -17.93 -38.37
CA SER A 155 3.80 -16.71 -38.94
C SER A 155 5.28 -16.94 -39.23
N GLN A 156 5.74 -16.49 -40.41
CA GLN A 156 7.16 -16.57 -40.77
C GLN A 156 7.98 -15.95 -39.62
N PRO A 157 9.04 -16.63 -39.14
CA PRO A 157 9.90 -16.07 -38.11
C PRO A 157 10.39 -14.71 -38.59
N SER A 158 10.20 -13.69 -37.77
CA SER A 158 10.83 -12.41 -38.03
C SER A 158 12.32 -12.55 -37.76
N ASP A 159 13.17 -11.76 -38.44
CA ASP A 159 14.62 -11.80 -38.20
C ASP A 159 14.97 -11.54 -36.72
N ASP A 160 14.06 -10.92 -35.97
CA ASP A 160 14.16 -10.67 -34.53
C ASP A 160 13.94 -11.91 -33.64
N ASP A 161 13.39 -13.00 -34.20
CA ASP A 161 13.09 -14.26 -33.51
C ASP A 161 14.16 -15.34 -33.75
N GLU A 162 15.19 -15.07 -34.57
CA GLU A 162 16.27 -16.01 -34.82
C GLU A 162 17.34 -15.93 -33.73
N PHE A 163 17.62 -17.04 -33.05
CA PHE A 163 18.69 -17.09 -32.07
C PHE A 163 20.07 -17.02 -32.71
N VAL A 164 20.96 -16.25 -32.09
CA VAL A 164 22.34 -16.07 -32.49
C VAL A 164 23.27 -16.88 -31.58
N MET A 165 24.31 -17.45 -32.19
CA MET A 165 25.38 -18.13 -31.48
C MET A 165 26.27 -17.13 -30.75
N VAL A 166 26.53 -17.38 -29.47
CA VAL A 166 27.47 -16.60 -28.65
C VAL A 166 28.54 -17.53 -28.09
N SER A 167 29.79 -17.08 -28.04
CA SER A 167 30.92 -17.90 -27.59
C SER A 167 31.14 -17.87 -26.07
N SER A 168 30.60 -16.86 -25.38
CA SER A 168 30.66 -16.78 -23.92
C SER A 168 29.34 -16.30 -23.34
N ILE A 169 29.01 -16.82 -22.16
CA ILE A 169 27.82 -16.38 -21.42
C ILE A 169 27.88 -14.89 -21.05
N PHE A 170 29.08 -14.31 -20.98
CA PHE A 170 29.28 -12.89 -20.69
C PHE A 170 28.92 -11.97 -21.87
N ASP A 171 28.73 -12.52 -23.07
CA ASP A 171 28.25 -11.75 -24.23
C ASP A 171 26.74 -11.48 -24.17
N ILE A 172 26.02 -12.15 -23.25
CA ILE A 172 24.59 -11.98 -23.04
C ILE A 172 24.33 -10.91 -21.97
N THR A 173 23.59 -9.86 -22.32
CA THR A 173 23.54 -8.62 -21.53
C THR A 173 22.60 -8.65 -20.33
N ASP A 174 21.58 -9.50 -20.34
CA ASP A 174 20.50 -9.54 -19.33
C ASP A 174 20.65 -10.68 -18.31
N ILE A 175 21.81 -11.36 -18.28
CA ILE A 175 22.12 -12.43 -17.33
C ILE A 175 23.16 -11.96 -16.31
N SER A 176 22.82 -12.03 -15.03
CA SER A 176 23.76 -11.79 -13.93
C SER A 176 24.43 -13.09 -13.45
N THR A 177 25.70 -12.99 -13.05
CA THR A 177 26.48 -14.07 -12.43
C THR A 177 25.90 -14.56 -11.09
N GLU A 178 25.02 -13.77 -10.47
CA GLU A 178 24.36 -14.12 -9.19
C GLU A 178 23.11 -15.00 -9.38
N THR A 179 22.65 -15.20 -10.61
CA THR A 179 21.42 -15.98 -10.88
C THR A 179 21.63 -17.49 -10.69
N VAL A 180 20.60 -18.17 -10.18
CA VAL A 180 20.64 -19.62 -9.90
C VAL A 180 20.93 -20.45 -11.17
N TYR A 181 20.48 -19.98 -12.33
CA TYR A 181 20.65 -20.66 -13.61
C TYR A 181 21.93 -20.28 -14.36
N PHE A 182 22.76 -19.36 -13.84
CA PHE A 182 24.00 -18.92 -14.49
C PHE A 182 24.91 -20.10 -14.85
N ALA A 183 25.12 -21.03 -13.92
CA ALA A 183 25.98 -22.19 -14.15
C ALA A 183 25.44 -23.14 -15.23
N ALA A 184 24.11 -23.26 -15.35
CA ALA A 184 23.48 -24.08 -16.37
C ALA A 184 23.59 -23.42 -17.75
N LEU A 185 23.26 -22.13 -17.86
CA LEU A 185 23.36 -21.38 -19.10
C LEU A 185 24.80 -21.30 -19.60
N LYS A 186 25.77 -21.11 -18.69
CA LYS A 186 27.19 -21.14 -19.03
C LYS A 186 27.59 -22.45 -19.72
N LYS A 187 27.16 -23.60 -19.21
CA LYS A 187 27.44 -24.89 -19.85
C LYS A 187 26.77 -24.99 -21.22
N LEU A 188 25.51 -24.58 -21.35
CA LEU A 188 24.81 -24.65 -22.64
C LEU A 188 25.48 -23.81 -23.71
N VAL A 189 25.92 -22.60 -23.37
CA VAL A 189 26.61 -21.69 -24.30
C VAL A 189 28.03 -22.17 -24.61
N GLU A 190 28.84 -22.39 -23.57
CA GLU A 190 30.29 -22.58 -23.75
C GLU A 190 30.69 -24.02 -24.06
N GLN A 191 29.92 -25.01 -23.61
CA GLN A 191 30.22 -26.44 -23.80
C GLN A 191 29.39 -27.07 -24.92
N TYR A 192 28.11 -26.72 -25.01
CA TYR A 192 27.19 -27.28 -26.01
C TYR A 192 26.92 -26.34 -27.18
N ALA A 193 27.58 -25.17 -27.24
CA ALA A 193 27.48 -24.24 -28.36
C ALA A 193 26.03 -23.87 -28.74
N LEU A 194 25.12 -23.86 -27.76
CA LEU A 194 23.69 -23.70 -28.00
C LEU A 194 23.33 -22.23 -28.27
N PRO A 195 22.65 -21.90 -29.38
CA PRO A 195 22.21 -20.54 -29.65
C PRO A 195 21.03 -20.22 -28.72
N LEU A 196 21.31 -19.36 -27.72
CA LEU A 196 20.35 -18.99 -26.67
C LEU A 196 20.07 -17.48 -26.63
N ALA A 197 20.86 -16.67 -27.34
CA ALA A 197 20.71 -15.22 -27.33
C ALA A 197 19.91 -14.76 -28.55
N TYR A 198 19.04 -13.77 -28.36
CA TYR A 198 18.40 -13.04 -29.45
C TYR A 198 19.43 -12.15 -30.18
N PRO A 199 19.12 -11.59 -31.37
CA PRO A 199 20.04 -10.73 -32.11
C PRO A 199 20.53 -9.49 -31.34
N ASP A 200 19.74 -9.04 -30.37
CA ASP A 200 20.08 -7.95 -29.44
C ASP A 200 20.98 -8.38 -28.27
N LYS A 201 21.47 -9.62 -28.29
CA LYS A 201 22.30 -10.25 -27.25
C LYS A 201 21.63 -10.39 -25.89
N THR A 202 20.31 -10.53 -25.86
CA THR A 202 19.55 -10.86 -24.65
C THR A 202 19.11 -12.32 -24.63
N PHE A 203 18.92 -12.92 -23.46
CA PHE A 203 18.35 -14.25 -23.26
C PHE A 203 16.83 -14.21 -23.03
N ARG A 204 16.32 -13.11 -22.46
CA ARG A 204 14.90 -12.87 -22.20
C ARG A 204 14.25 -13.95 -21.33
N GLY A 205 14.91 -14.36 -20.25
CA GLY A 205 14.44 -15.44 -19.36
C GLY A 205 13.08 -15.21 -18.68
N HIS A 206 12.50 -14.01 -18.79
CA HIS A 206 11.16 -13.68 -18.31
C HIS A 206 10.06 -13.84 -19.38
N LYS A 207 10.43 -14.02 -20.66
CA LYS A 207 9.52 -14.25 -21.79
C LYS A 207 9.21 -15.75 -21.87
N SER A 208 7.94 -16.09 -22.07
CA SER A 208 7.57 -17.48 -22.38
C SER A 208 8.13 -17.88 -23.74
N LEU A 209 8.75 -19.05 -23.79
CA LEU A 209 9.34 -19.59 -25.00
C LEU A 209 8.23 -20.02 -25.99
N SER A 210 8.35 -19.62 -27.26
CA SER A 210 7.45 -20.07 -28.30
C SER A 210 7.71 -21.55 -28.65
N ARG A 211 6.72 -22.21 -29.26
CA ARG A 211 6.92 -23.59 -29.72
C ARG A 211 8.07 -23.68 -30.74
N GLN A 212 8.23 -22.68 -31.60
CA GLN A 212 9.30 -22.66 -32.61
C GLN A 212 10.66 -22.51 -31.94
N GLU A 213 10.77 -21.54 -31.03
CA GLU A 213 11.99 -21.29 -30.25
C GLU A 213 12.42 -22.55 -29.49
N PHE A 214 11.47 -23.28 -28.88
CA PHE A 214 11.76 -24.56 -28.22
C PHE A 214 12.41 -25.57 -29.14
N ILE A 215 11.81 -25.79 -30.30
CA ILE A 215 12.25 -26.84 -31.20
C ILE A 215 13.58 -26.45 -31.86
N GLN A 216 13.82 -25.17 -32.14
CA GLN A 216 15.11 -24.68 -32.63
C GLN A 216 16.24 -24.97 -31.63
N HIS A 217 16.02 -24.73 -30.34
CA HIS A 217 17.01 -25.09 -29.32
C HIS A 217 17.24 -26.60 -29.22
N ILE A 218 16.17 -27.41 -29.22
CA ILE A 218 16.33 -28.87 -29.13
C ILE A 218 17.03 -29.43 -30.37
N ALA A 219 16.71 -28.93 -31.57
CA ALA A 219 17.37 -29.33 -32.80
C ALA A 219 18.86 -28.98 -32.77
N ALA A 220 19.22 -27.74 -32.40
CA ALA A 220 20.61 -27.33 -32.30
C ALA A 220 21.39 -28.15 -31.25
N LEU A 221 20.76 -28.51 -30.12
CA LEU A 221 21.38 -29.37 -29.12
C LEU A 221 21.64 -30.78 -29.66
N LEU A 222 20.69 -31.35 -30.40
CA LEU A 222 20.84 -32.66 -31.02
C LEU A 222 21.96 -32.67 -32.06
N ASP A 223 22.02 -31.65 -32.92
CA ASP A 223 23.10 -31.50 -33.92
C ASP A 223 24.48 -31.44 -33.25
N GLN A 224 24.60 -30.69 -32.14
CA GLN A 224 25.84 -30.60 -31.36
C GLN A 224 26.20 -31.91 -30.66
N MET A 225 25.21 -32.63 -30.14
CA MET A 225 25.42 -33.96 -29.56
C MET A 225 25.90 -34.96 -30.60
N GLU A 226 25.27 -34.99 -31.78
CA GLU A 226 25.67 -35.87 -32.89
C GLU A 226 27.10 -35.55 -33.35
N GLN A 227 27.44 -34.26 -33.47
CA GLN A 227 28.80 -33.85 -33.81
C GLN A 227 29.81 -34.29 -32.74
N SER A 228 29.47 -34.17 -31.45
CA SER A 228 30.36 -34.59 -30.35
C SER A 228 30.60 -36.11 -30.26
N VAL A 229 29.72 -36.92 -30.85
CA VAL A 229 29.84 -38.39 -30.89
C VAL A 229 30.56 -38.85 -32.17
N ALA A 230 30.54 -38.04 -33.22
CA ALA A 230 31.23 -38.31 -34.48
C ALA A 230 32.74 -38.00 -34.42
N GLU A 231 33.18 -37.16 -33.49
CA GLU A 231 34.59 -36.82 -33.19
C GLU A 231 35.25 -37.77 -32.18
#